data_AF-A0A3A5R4X7-F1
#
_entry.id   AF-A0A3A5R4X7-F1
#
_cell.length_a   1.000
_cell.length_b   1.000
_cell.length_c   1.000
_cell.angle_alpha   90.00
_cell.angle_beta   90.00
_cell.angle_gamma   90.00
#
_symmetry.space_group_name_H-M   'P 1'
#
loop_
_entity.id
_entity.type
_entity.pdbx_description
1 polymer ?
#
loop_
_entity_poly.entity_id
_entity_poly.type
_entity_poly.pdbx_seq_one_letter_code
_entity_poly.pdbx_strand_id
1 'polypeptide(L)'
;MPMDFGRRRGVVTGVILVLIVAAASLIMNLVRSLYSRCEKQRFLWQAEQRTALFFSFCKAREGESFAREGHRLVVRGPKSGREPMYRLVVKTRKVGKALVKEEKTELQSTDEAVLRSASRYEVSPPGGRMHPHYQTLFAPGKTTYTAAFPLFLEGDFDEISKKGPDFPTGPFLQMPLRGYAYVARKKALRIPPNMAVTGRALVVAPYGAVLNDGVQLTGPMVIFSFSDIVVGQGAVLKKVLLFTPKRLIVGDYSQIDGIMAAGRSVTLGEGTRYRRDESLLTPYRTPYIF
;
A
#
# COMPACT_ATOMS: atom_id res chain seq x y z
N MET A 1 74.67 50.10 -27.52
CA MET A 1 73.75 48.95 -27.32
C MET A 1 74.14 48.22 -26.05
N PRO A 2 73.49 48.46 -24.89
CA PRO A 2 73.63 47.59 -23.75
C PRO A 2 72.58 46.47 -23.80
N MET A 3 73.04 45.27 -23.46
CA MET A 3 72.35 43.99 -23.52
C MET A 3 71.23 43.88 -22.47
N ASP A 4 69.99 43.69 -22.94
CA ASP A 4 68.74 43.55 -22.17
C ASP A 4 68.53 42.10 -21.64
N PHE A 5 69.59 41.46 -21.13
CA PHE A 5 69.58 40.03 -20.77
C PHE A 5 69.01 39.73 -19.36
N GLY A 6 69.13 40.66 -18.41
CA GLY A 6 68.56 40.50 -17.06
C GLY A 6 67.03 40.58 -17.04
N ARG A 7 66.46 41.44 -17.88
CA ARG A 7 65.01 41.63 -18.00
C ARG A 7 64.31 40.44 -18.65
N ARG A 8 64.92 39.83 -19.69
CA ARG A 8 64.39 38.63 -20.36
C ARG A 8 64.41 37.38 -19.50
N ARG A 9 65.45 37.16 -18.69
CA ARG A 9 65.50 35.99 -17.77
C ARG A 9 64.45 36.09 -16.66
N GLY A 10 64.27 37.26 -16.05
CA GLY A 10 63.24 37.48 -15.04
C GLY A 10 61.81 37.28 -15.56
N VAL A 11 61.54 37.66 -16.83
CA VAL A 11 60.24 37.43 -17.48
C VAL A 11 60.01 35.95 -17.75
N VAL A 12 61.00 35.22 -18.27
CA VAL A 12 60.86 33.77 -18.56
C VAL A 12 60.66 32.98 -17.26
N THR A 13 61.41 33.28 -16.21
CA THR A 13 61.22 32.63 -14.90
C THR A 13 59.85 32.96 -14.29
N GLY A 14 59.37 34.21 -14.43
CA GLY A 14 58.04 34.61 -14.00
C GLY A 14 56.91 33.90 -14.75
N VAL A 15 57.03 33.74 -16.07
CA VAL A 15 56.05 33.01 -16.90
C VAL A 15 56.00 31.53 -16.52
N ILE A 16 57.15 30.89 -16.28
CA ILE A 16 57.22 29.49 -15.84
C ILE A 16 56.54 29.33 -14.47
N LEU A 17 56.78 30.24 -13.53
CA LEU A 17 56.15 30.20 -12.20
C LEU A 17 54.62 30.34 -12.30
N VAL A 18 54.13 31.26 -13.13
CA VAL A 18 52.69 31.45 -13.37
C VAL A 18 52.06 30.19 -13.99
N LEU A 19 52.75 29.54 -14.94
CA LEU A 19 52.28 28.29 -15.54
C LEU A 19 52.21 27.15 -14.52
N ILE A 20 53.21 27.04 -13.63
CA ILE A 20 53.20 26.03 -12.56
C ILE A 20 52.05 26.29 -11.58
N VAL A 21 51.83 27.53 -11.16
CA VAL A 21 50.74 27.89 -10.24
C VAL A 21 49.37 27.67 -10.90
N ALA A 22 49.23 27.99 -12.19
CA ALA A 22 48.01 27.75 -12.95
C ALA A 22 47.72 26.25 -13.11
N ALA A 23 48.76 25.46 -13.42
CA ALA A 23 48.65 24.01 -13.52
C ALA A 23 48.29 23.38 -12.16
N ALA A 24 48.93 23.80 -11.07
CA ALA A 24 48.62 23.33 -9.72
C ALA A 24 47.18 23.67 -9.31
N SER A 25 46.71 24.88 -9.62
CA SER A 25 45.33 25.30 -9.35
C SER A 25 44.32 24.48 -10.16
N LEU A 26 44.64 24.18 -11.42
CA LEU A 26 43.79 23.36 -12.28
C LEU A 26 43.72 21.91 -11.79
N ILE A 27 44.85 21.34 -11.37
CA ILE A 27 44.91 20.00 -10.75
C ILE A 27 44.10 19.97 -9.45
N MET A 28 44.26 20.96 -8.56
CA MET A 28 43.48 21.04 -7.32
C MET A 28 41.97 21.13 -7.57
N ASN A 29 41.55 21.92 -8.55
CA ASN A 29 40.15 22.01 -8.94
C ASN A 29 39.62 20.69 -9.52
N LEU A 30 40.44 19.99 -10.30
CA LEU A 30 40.09 18.70 -10.88
C LEU A 30 39.97 17.61 -9.79
N VAL A 31 40.91 17.56 -8.84
CA VAL A 31 40.87 16.67 -7.67
C VAL A 31 39.63 16.96 -6.83
N ARG A 32 39.33 18.23 -6.54
CA ARG A 32 38.14 18.62 -5.77
C ARG A 32 36.84 18.24 -6.49
N SER A 33 36.81 18.39 -7.81
CA SER A 33 35.67 17.99 -8.66
C SER A 33 35.48 16.47 -8.67
N LEU A 34 36.56 15.70 -8.87
CA LEU A 34 36.53 14.24 -8.83
C LEU A 34 36.12 13.73 -7.44
N TYR A 35 36.67 14.31 -6.39
CA TYR A 35 36.32 13.98 -5.01
C TYR A 35 34.82 14.23 -4.75
N SER A 36 34.29 15.39 -5.16
CA SER A 36 32.86 15.70 -5.05
C SER A 36 31.97 14.73 -5.85
N ARG A 37 32.40 14.32 -7.05
CA ARG A 37 31.67 13.33 -7.86
C ARG A 37 31.67 11.95 -7.20
N CYS A 38 32.82 11.51 -6.68
CA CYS A 38 32.94 10.25 -5.94
C CYS A 38 32.08 10.25 -4.69
N GLU A 39 32.05 11.34 -3.93
CA GLU A 39 31.16 11.46 -2.77
C GLU A 39 29.69 11.37 -3.18
N LYS A 40 29.26 12.11 -4.22
CA LYS A 40 27.88 12.03 -4.73
C LYS A 40 27.50 10.61 -5.15
N GLN A 41 28.37 9.91 -5.87
CA GLN A 41 28.12 8.51 -6.27
C GLN A 41 28.00 7.58 -5.06
N ARG A 42 28.87 7.75 -4.05
CA ARG A 42 28.79 7.00 -2.79
C ARG A 42 27.45 7.25 -2.08
N PHE A 43 27.01 8.50 -2.00
CA PHE A 43 25.70 8.83 -1.40
C PHE A 43 24.54 8.17 -2.13
N LEU A 44 24.55 8.16 -3.47
CA LEU A 44 23.51 7.50 -4.27
C LEU A 44 23.48 5.99 -4.06
N TRP A 45 24.63 5.33 -4.16
CA TRP A 45 24.77 3.89 -3.91
C TRP A 45 24.29 3.52 -2.50
N GLN A 46 24.63 4.32 -1.50
CA GLN A 46 24.17 4.10 -0.13
C GLN A 46 22.64 4.29 0.00
N ALA A 47 22.07 5.29 -0.66
CA ALA A 47 20.62 5.51 -0.65
C ALA A 47 19.86 4.33 -1.32
N GLU A 48 20.42 3.77 -2.40
CA GLU A 48 19.89 2.57 -3.07
C GLU A 48 19.95 1.35 -2.16
N GLN A 49 21.10 1.07 -1.53
CA GLN A 49 21.24 -0.04 -0.59
C GLN A 49 20.27 0.07 0.60
N ARG A 50 20.13 1.26 1.18
CA ARG A 50 19.17 1.52 2.27
C ARG A 50 17.73 1.28 1.83
N THR A 51 17.40 1.71 0.61
CA THR A 51 16.09 1.50 0.02
C THR A 51 15.84 0.01 -0.20
N ALA A 52 16.80 -0.74 -0.75
CA ALA A 52 16.70 -2.18 -0.95
C ALA A 52 16.53 -2.96 0.38
N LEU A 53 17.29 -2.59 1.41
CA LEU A 53 17.14 -3.16 2.76
C LEU A 53 15.76 -2.88 3.35
N PHE A 54 15.26 -1.64 3.18
CA PHE A 54 13.92 -1.25 3.64
C PHE A 54 12.83 -2.08 2.97
N PHE A 55 12.87 -2.21 1.63
CA PHE A 55 11.93 -3.04 0.88
C PHE A 55 12.00 -4.51 1.30
N SER A 56 13.21 -5.05 1.46
CA SER A 56 13.43 -6.44 1.86
C SER A 56 12.90 -6.72 3.27
N PHE A 57 13.12 -5.79 4.20
CA PHE A 57 12.56 -5.87 5.55
C PHE A 57 11.03 -5.85 5.53
N CYS A 58 10.42 -4.92 4.79
CA CYS A 58 8.97 -4.86 4.65
C CYS A 58 8.41 -6.16 4.06
N LYS A 59 9.04 -6.70 3.01
CA LYS A 59 8.62 -7.97 2.40
C LYS A 59 8.72 -9.16 3.36
N ALA A 60 9.81 -9.27 4.12
CA ALA A 60 9.94 -10.30 5.16
C ALA A 60 8.86 -10.13 6.24
N ARG A 61 8.48 -8.87 6.52
CA ARG A 61 7.46 -8.55 7.52
C ARG A 61 6.04 -8.94 7.13
N GLU A 62 5.73 -8.99 5.84
CA GLU A 62 4.41 -9.44 5.35
C GLU A 62 4.04 -10.84 5.86
N GLY A 63 5.03 -11.72 6.06
CA GLY A 63 4.84 -13.09 6.53
C GLY A 63 4.54 -13.24 8.02
N GLU A 64 4.78 -12.23 8.87
CA GLU A 64 4.42 -12.34 10.29
C GLU A 64 3.30 -11.41 10.75
N SER A 65 2.79 -11.76 11.93
CA SER A 65 1.82 -11.01 12.71
C SER A 65 2.19 -9.54 12.89
N PHE A 66 1.16 -8.72 13.08
CA PHE A 66 1.32 -7.30 13.39
C PHE A 66 2.03 -7.13 14.72
N ALA A 67 2.92 -6.16 14.81
CA ALA A 67 3.55 -5.76 16.06
C ALA A 67 2.48 -5.30 17.07
N ARG A 68 2.74 -5.53 18.37
CA ARG A 68 1.85 -5.08 19.45
C ARG A 68 1.73 -3.55 19.42
N GLU A 69 0.54 -3.05 19.75
CA GLU A 69 0.28 -1.61 19.84
C GLU A 69 1.25 -0.98 20.86
N GLY A 70 1.86 0.14 20.49
CA GLY A 70 2.89 0.82 21.29
C GLY A 70 4.30 0.19 21.27
N HIS A 71 4.49 -0.97 20.61
CA HIS A 71 5.80 -1.63 20.56
C HIS A 71 6.68 -1.06 19.43
N ARG A 72 7.85 -0.51 19.79
CA ARG A 72 8.85 0.01 18.83
C ARG A 72 9.87 -1.09 18.53
N LEU A 73 9.72 -1.78 17.40
CA LEU A 73 10.77 -2.68 16.92
C LEU A 73 11.86 -1.84 16.25
N VAL A 74 13.10 -1.94 16.73
CA VAL A 74 14.25 -1.19 16.20
C VAL A 74 15.28 -2.17 15.64
N VAL A 75 15.39 -2.25 14.31
CA VAL A 75 16.51 -2.95 13.66
C VAL A 75 17.60 -1.94 13.35
N ARG A 76 18.81 -2.20 13.88
CA ARG A 76 20.00 -1.41 13.57
C ARG A 76 20.68 -2.01 12.35
N GLY A 77 20.98 -1.19 11.35
CA GLY A 77 21.79 -1.61 10.21
C GLY A 77 23.23 -1.96 10.63
N PRO A 78 23.96 -2.74 9.81
CA PRO A 78 25.36 -3.04 10.06
C PRO A 78 26.18 -1.75 10.13
N LYS A 79 27.04 -1.63 11.16
CA LYS A 79 28.00 -0.52 11.26
C LYS A 79 29.11 -0.72 10.24
N SER A 80 29.24 0.17 9.27
CA SER A 80 30.46 0.33 8.49
C SER A 80 31.10 1.68 8.82
N GLY A 81 32.19 1.68 9.59
CA GLY A 81 32.98 2.88 9.86
C GLY A 81 32.21 4.05 10.55
N ARG A 82 32.35 5.26 10.00
CA ARG A 82 31.75 6.53 10.50
C ARG A 82 30.27 6.74 10.11
N GLU A 83 29.58 5.70 9.64
CA GLU A 83 28.24 5.85 9.06
C GLU A 83 27.14 6.04 10.13
N PRO A 84 26.07 6.82 9.83
CA PRO A 84 24.96 7.00 10.74
C PRO A 84 24.22 5.67 10.96
N MET A 85 23.88 5.35 12.21
CA MET A 85 22.99 4.22 12.47
C MET A 85 21.58 4.52 11.96
N TYR A 86 21.11 3.77 10.96
CA TYR A 86 19.70 3.78 10.57
C TYR A 86 18.90 2.84 11.46
N ARG A 87 17.67 3.24 11.75
CA ARG A 87 16.74 2.47 12.57
C ARG A 87 15.47 2.21 11.77
N LEU A 88 15.13 0.94 11.60
CA LEU A 88 13.80 0.56 11.14
C LEU A 88 12.89 0.59 12.35
N VAL A 89 11.85 1.40 12.30
CA VAL A 89 10.88 1.58 13.38
C VAL A 89 9.53 1.08 12.91
N VAL A 90 9.00 0.05 13.57
CA VAL A 90 7.65 -0.43 13.35
C VAL A 90 6.72 0.18 14.40
N LYS A 91 5.60 0.76 13.97
CA LYS A 91 4.55 1.32 14.82
C LYS A 91 3.21 0.73 14.40
N THR A 92 2.50 0.11 15.34
CA THR A 92 1.12 -0.34 15.12
C THR A 92 0.17 0.61 15.82
N ARG A 93 -0.87 1.06 15.12
CA ARG A 93 -1.99 1.82 15.69
C ARG A 93 -3.32 1.34 15.15
N LYS A 94 -4.37 1.51 15.94
CA LYS A 94 -5.75 1.40 15.45
C LYS A 94 -6.07 2.63 14.59
N VAL A 95 -6.73 2.39 13.45
CA VAL A 95 -7.25 3.43 12.57
C VAL A 95 -8.76 3.49 12.78
N GLY A 96 -9.28 4.67 13.13
CA GLY A 96 -10.71 4.84 13.32
C GLY A 96 -11.28 4.08 14.52
N LYS A 97 -12.53 3.60 14.41
CA LYS A 97 -13.31 3.13 15.57
C LYS A 97 -13.13 1.67 16.01
N ALA A 98 -12.42 0.79 15.30
CA ALA A 98 -11.82 -0.47 15.84
C ALA A 98 -11.48 -1.54 14.79
N LEU A 99 -11.93 -1.43 13.53
CA LEU A 99 -11.89 -2.55 12.57
C LEU A 99 -10.63 -2.59 11.68
N VAL A 100 -9.78 -1.57 11.77
CA VAL A 100 -8.55 -1.46 10.98
C VAL A 100 -7.35 -1.20 11.89
N LYS A 101 -6.25 -1.92 11.67
CA LYS A 101 -4.94 -1.59 12.23
C LYS A 101 -3.99 -1.22 11.11
N GLU A 102 -3.25 -0.15 11.30
CA GLU A 102 -2.11 0.21 10.46
C GLU A 102 -0.83 -0.20 11.17
N GLU A 103 0.02 -0.95 10.48
CA GLU A 103 1.41 -1.12 10.86
C GLU A 103 2.27 -0.30 9.90
N LYS A 104 2.88 0.76 10.45
CA LYS A 104 3.77 1.67 9.74
C LYS A 104 5.21 1.32 10.04
N THR A 105 6.00 1.11 8.99
CA THR A 105 7.44 0.90 9.08
C THR A 105 8.15 2.16 8.57
N GLU A 106 9.04 2.72 9.36
CA GLU A 106 9.81 3.92 9.05
C GLU A 106 11.31 3.59 9.03
N LEU A 107 12.00 3.99 7.97
CA LEU A 107 13.46 4.08 7.97
C LEU A 107 13.85 5.45 8.50
N GLN A 108 14.46 5.49 9.69
CA GLN A 108 14.89 6.73 10.34
C GLN A 108 16.42 6.86 10.34
N SER A 109 16.91 8.08 10.19
CA SER A 109 18.31 8.45 10.46
C SER A 109 18.57 8.62 11.97
N THR A 110 19.81 8.92 12.33
CA THR A 110 20.26 9.05 13.73
C THR A 110 19.60 10.20 14.50
N ASP A 111 19.20 11.24 13.78
CA ASP A 111 18.43 12.41 14.23
C ASP A 111 16.91 12.16 14.20
N GLU A 112 16.48 10.90 14.02
CA GLU A 112 15.10 10.47 13.92
C GLU A 112 14.32 11.03 12.71
N ALA A 113 14.98 11.66 11.74
CA ALA A 113 14.34 12.08 10.51
C ALA A 113 13.87 10.86 9.69
N VAL A 114 12.63 10.91 9.20
CA VAL A 114 12.04 9.83 8.40
C VAL A 114 12.57 9.91 6.97
N LEU A 115 13.39 8.94 6.59
CA LEU A 115 13.96 8.84 5.24
C LEU A 115 12.99 8.17 4.27
N ARG A 116 12.30 7.12 4.73
CA ARG A 116 11.24 6.42 4.01
C ARG A 116 10.21 5.85 4.98
N SER A 117 8.99 5.63 4.51
CA SER A 117 7.96 4.96 5.27
C SER A 117 7.13 4.05 4.38
N ALA A 118 6.56 3.00 4.96
CA ALA A 118 5.60 2.15 4.31
C ALA A 118 4.52 1.75 5.33
N SER A 119 3.31 1.49 4.86
CA SER A 119 2.18 1.09 5.70
C SER A 119 1.56 -0.20 5.17
N ARG A 120 1.21 -1.13 6.07
CA ARG A 120 0.30 -2.24 5.76
C ARG A 120 -0.88 -2.24 6.71
N TYR A 121 -1.98 -2.84 6.29
CA TYR A 121 -3.25 -2.80 7.01
C TYR A 121 -3.76 -4.20 7.34
N GLU A 122 -4.29 -4.35 8.56
CA GLU A 122 -5.08 -5.50 8.98
C GLU A 122 -6.51 -5.04 9.15
N VAL A 123 -7.42 -5.58 8.35
CA VAL A 123 -8.85 -5.29 8.41
C VAL A 123 -9.56 -6.49 9.00
N SER A 124 -10.17 -6.29 10.17
CA SER A 124 -10.97 -7.32 10.81
C SER A 124 -12.40 -7.23 10.28
N PRO A 125 -12.90 -8.25 9.58
CA PRO A 125 -14.27 -8.24 9.10
C PRO A 125 -15.25 -8.29 10.29
N PRO A 126 -16.42 -7.63 10.18
CA PRO A 126 -17.45 -7.70 11.21
C PRO A 126 -17.95 -9.14 11.35
N GLY A 127 -18.21 -9.57 12.59
CA GLY A 127 -18.72 -10.91 12.91
C GLY A 127 -17.65 -12.01 13.02
N GLY A 128 -16.37 -11.67 12.88
CA GLY A 128 -15.25 -12.57 13.19
C GLY A 128 -15.03 -12.74 14.70
N ARG A 129 -14.07 -13.62 15.09
CA ARG A 129 -13.78 -13.97 16.50
C ARG A 129 -13.53 -12.76 17.41
N MET A 130 -12.95 -11.69 16.89
CA MET A 130 -12.68 -10.46 17.65
C MET A 130 -13.92 -9.61 17.90
N HIS A 131 -15.02 -9.86 17.19
CA HIS A 131 -16.24 -9.07 17.25
C HIS A 131 -17.51 -9.94 17.15
N PRO A 132 -17.78 -10.78 18.16
CA PRO A 132 -18.86 -11.78 18.12
C PRO A 132 -20.27 -11.18 18.17
N HIS A 133 -20.42 -9.91 18.61
CA HIS A 133 -21.71 -9.23 18.72
C HIS A 133 -22.31 -8.82 17.37
N TYR A 134 -21.55 -8.88 16.27
CA TYR A 134 -22.05 -8.60 14.91
C TYR A 134 -22.61 -9.85 14.24
N GLN A 135 -23.54 -10.53 14.90
CA GLN A 135 -24.22 -11.73 14.39
C GLN A 135 -25.18 -11.44 13.21
N THR A 136 -25.18 -10.22 12.66
CA THR A 136 -25.98 -9.79 11.50
C THR A 136 -25.26 -10.00 10.16
N LEU A 137 -24.36 -10.98 10.08
CA LEU A 137 -23.92 -11.54 8.81
C LEU A 137 -25.08 -12.32 8.20
N PHE A 138 -25.35 -12.13 6.91
CA PHE A 138 -26.48 -12.79 6.23
C PHE A 138 -26.47 -14.29 6.52
N ALA A 139 -27.53 -14.73 7.18
CA ALA A 139 -27.89 -16.10 7.45
C ALA A 139 -29.15 -16.37 6.62
N PRO A 140 -29.17 -17.45 5.81
CA PRO A 140 -30.36 -17.80 5.04
C PRO A 140 -31.61 -17.79 5.93
N GLY A 141 -32.67 -17.07 5.53
CA GLY A 141 -33.97 -17.06 6.23
C GLY A 141 -34.26 -15.89 7.18
N LYS A 142 -33.38 -14.89 7.33
CA LYS A 142 -33.70 -13.63 8.06
C LYS A 142 -33.79 -12.45 7.10
N THR A 143 -34.96 -11.83 7.01
CA THR A 143 -35.31 -10.77 6.05
C THR A 143 -35.03 -9.34 6.56
N THR A 144 -34.76 -9.16 7.85
CA THR A 144 -34.49 -7.84 8.44
C THR A 144 -33.49 -7.96 9.59
N TYR A 145 -32.42 -7.16 9.53
CA TYR A 145 -31.40 -7.11 10.56
C TYR A 145 -31.41 -5.74 11.25
N THR A 146 -32.05 -5.67 12.42
CA THR A 146 -31.97 -4.54 13.34
C THR A 146 -30.87 -4.80 14.37
N ALA A 147 -29.60 -4.69 13.96
CA ALA A 147 -28.53 -4.48 14.94
C ALA A 147 -27.99 -3.07 14.75
N ALA A 148 -27.68 -2.39 15.85
CA ALA A 148 -26.97 -1.13 15.84
C ALA A 148 -25.62 -1.33 15.13
N PHE A 149 -25.58 -1.00 13.83
CA PHE A 149 -24.40 -1.04 12.99
C PHE A 149 -23.41 0.01 13.53
N PRO A 150 -22.25 -0.36 14.08
CA PRO A 150 -21.18 0.60 14.25
C PRO A 150 -20.69 0.85 12.85
N LEU A 151 -21.12 1.99 12.31
CA LEU A 151 -20.70 2.46 11.02
C LEU A 151 -19.18 2.36 10.95
N PHE A 152 -18.68 1.58 10.00
CA PHE A 152 -17.53 2.01 9.23
C PHE A 152 -17.89 3.41 8.74
N LEU A 153 -17.50 4.43 9.48
CA LEU A 153 -17.71 5.81 9.07
C LEU A 153 -16.85 6.02 7.83
N GLU A 154 -17.32 6.82 6.87
CA GLU A 154 -16.56 7.16 5.66
C GLU A 154 -15.10 7.56 6.01
N GLY A 155 -14.91 8.23 7.16
CA GLY A 155 -13.60 8.64 7.68
C GLY A 155 -12.63 7.53 8.12
N ASP A 156 -13.10 6.32 8.47
CA ASP A 156 -12.22 5.23 8.92
C ASP A 156 -11.44 4.60 7.75
N PHE A 157 -12.07 4.58 6.56
CA PHE A 157 -11.40 4.16 5.33
C PHE A 157 -10.76 5.32 4.57
N ASP A 158 -10.95 6.58 4.97
CA ASP A 158 -10.31 7.73 4.30
C ASP A 158 -8.77 7.66 4.34
N GLU A 159 -8.19 7.11 5.40
CA GLU A 159 -6.74 7.02 5.52
C GLU A 159 -6.16 5.89 4.66
N ILE A 160 -6.85 4.75 4.59
CA ILE A 160 -6.54 3.67 3.64
C ILE A 160 -6.78 4.17 2.21
N SER A 161 -7.87 4.92 2.01
CA SER A 161 -8.28 5.39 0.70
C SER A 161 -7.30 6.42 0.16
N LYS A 162 -6.73 7.30 0.99
CA LYS A 162 -5.70 8.26 0.56
C LYS A 162 -4.44 7.56 0.04
N LYS A 163 -3.97 6.51 0.70
CA LYS A 163 -2.69 5.86 0.38
C LYS A 163 -2.81 4.67 -0.59
N GLY A 164 -3.99 4.07 -0.74
CA GLY A 164 -4.20 2.89 -1.55
C GLY A 164 -4.11 3.14 -3.06
N PRO A 165 -3.64 2.16 -3.87
CA PRO A 165 -3.73 2.25 -5.32
C PRO A 165 -5.18 2.34 -5.80
N ASP A 166 -5.38 2.96 -6.95
CA ASP A 166 -6.68 2.93 -7.61
C ASP A 166 -7.03 1.50 -8.02
N PHE A 167 -8.32 1.16 -7.96
CA PHE A 167 -8.78 -0.14 -8.46
C PHE A 167 -8.49 -0.25 -9.96
N PRO A 168 -7.88 -1.37 -10.43
CA PRO A 168 -7.49 -1.51 -11.83
C PRO A 168 -8.71 -1.45 -12.74
N THR A 169 -8.50 -1.00 -13.99
CA THR A 169 -9.55 -0.92 -15.00
C THR A 169 -9.04 -1.48 -16.33
N GLY A 170 -9.98 -1.84 -17.22
CA GLY A 170 -9.64 -2.34 -18.56
C GLY A 170 -8.82 -3.64 -18.52
N PRO A 171 -7.77 -3.77 -19.34
CA PRO A 171 -6.97 -4.99 -19.43
C PRO A 171 -6.30 -5.41 -18.11
N PHE A 172 -5.99 -4.46 -17.23
CA PHE A 172 -5.33 -4.75 -15.95
C PHE A 172 -6.21 -5.56 -14.98
N LEU A 173 -7.53 -5.57 -15.18
CA LEU A 173 -8.44 -6.41 -14.41
C LEU A 173 -8.34 -7.91 -14.73
N GLN A 174 -7.76 -8.25 -15.89
CA GLN A 174 -7.49 -9.64 -16.27
C GLN A 174 -6.26 -10.20 -15.53
N MET A 175 -5.41 -9.32 -14.98
CA MET A 175 -4.29 -9.73 -14.16
C MET A 175 -4.75 -10.05 -12.72
N PRO A 176 -4.16 -11.06 -12.06
CA PRO A 176 -4.49 -11.36 -10.67
C PRO A 176 -4.20 -10.17 -9.73
N LEU A 177 -5.19 -9.81 -8.92
CA LEU A 177 -5.06 -8.76 -7.90
C LEU A 177 -4.07 -9.19 -6.82
N ARG A 178 -3.21 -8.25 -6.42
CA ARG A 178 -1.99 -8.52 -5.62
C ARG A 178 -2.21 -8.45 -4.11
N GLY A 179 -3.44 -8.26 -3.65
CA GLY A 179 -3.78 -8.22 -2.23
C GLY A 179 -3.78 -6.83 -1.60
N TYR A 180 -3.55 -5.76 -2.37
CA TYR A 180 -3.58 -4.39 -1.87
C TYR A 180 -4.98 -3.93 -1.44
N ALA A 181 -5.00 -2.81 -0.72
CA ALA A 181 -6.21 -2.02 -0.47
C ALA A 181 -6.45 -1.06 -1.65
N TYR A 182 -7.35 -1.44 -2.54
CA TYR A 182 -7.75 -0.68 -3.72
C TYR A 182 -8.92 0.25 -3.42
N VAL A 183 -8.99 1.34 -4.18
CA VAL A 183 -10.02 2.38 -3.99
C VAL A 183 -10.68 2.75 -5.31
N ALA A 184 -12.02 2.80 -5.33
CA ALA A 184 -12.79 3.36 -6.44
C ALA A 184 -13.11 4.85 -6.18
N ARG A 185 -12.11 5.73 -6.35
CA ARG A 185 -12.13 7.11 -5.84
C ARG A 185 -13.13 8.09 -6.46
N LYS A 186 -13.52 7.91 -7.72
CA LYS A 186 -14.23 8.96 -8.48
C LYS A 186 -15.65 8.57 -8.87
N LYS A 187 -15.93 7.27 -8.93
CA LYS A 187 -17.17 6.70 -9.43
C LYS A 187 -17.45 5.40 -8.68
N ALA A 188 -18.69 4.92 -8.79
CA ALA A 188 -19.03 3.58 -8.33
C ALA A 188 -18.05 2.57 -8.96
N LEU A 189 -17.61 1.61 -8.16
CA LEU A 189 -16.85 0.45 -8.65
C LEU A 189 -17.71 -0.23 -9.72
N ARG A 190 -17.17 -0.39 -10.93
CA ARG A 190 -17.86 -1.08 -12.02
C ARG A 190 -16.95 -2.17 -12.57
N ILE A 191 -17.35 -3.41 -12.41
CA ILE A 191 -16.71 -4.54 -13.07
C ILE A 191 -17.48 -4.84 -14.35
N PRO A 192 -16.86 -4.80 -15.54
CA PRO A 192 -17.53 -5.03 -16.81
C PRO A 192 -18.24 -6.38 -16.88
N PRO A 193 -19.27 -6.53 -17.73
CA PRO A 193 -19.97 -7.80 -17.89
C PRO A 193 -19.02 -8.90 -18.41
N ASN A 194 -19.28 -10.14 -18.01
CA ASN A 194 -18.51 -11.34 -18.38
C ASN A 194 -17.01 -11.26 -18.02
N MET A 195 -16.64 -10.37 -17.09
CA MET A 195 -15.26 -10.19 -16.69
C MET A 195 -14.88 -11.20 -15.60
N ALA A 196 -13.75 -11.86 -15.79
CA ALA A 196 -13.13 -12.69 -14.75
C ALA A 196 -12.02 -11.91 -14.05
N VAL A 197 -12.18 -11.72 -12.74
CA VAL A 197 -11.19 -11.08 -11.87
C VAL A 197 -10.73 -12.10 -10.84
N THR A 198 -9.42 -12.27 -10.73
CA THR A 198 -8.83 -13.28 -9.84
C THR A 198 -7.86 -12.65 -8.85
N GLY A 199 -7.54 -13.36 -7.77
CA GLY A 199 -6.50 -12.96 -6.81
C GLY A 199 -7.06 -12.46 -5.49
N ARG A 200 -6.36 -11.51 -4.87
CA ARG A 200 -6.68 -11.01 -3.54
C ARG A 200 -6.91 -9.51 -3.58
N ALA A 201 -7.94 -9.02 -2.90
CA ALA A 201 -8.15 -7.58 -2.82
C ALA A 201 -8.95 -7.17 -1.59
N LEU A 202 -8.60 -6.03 -1.03
CA LEU A 202 -9.50 -5.23 -0.23
C LEU A 202 -9.94 -4.06 -1.12
N VAL A 203 -11.22 -3.89 -1.39
CA VAL A 203 -11.74 -2.85 -2.26
C VAL A 203 -12.66 -1.94 -1.46
N VAL A 204 -12.35 -0.65 -1.47
CA VAL A 204 -13.20 0.39 -0.90
C VAL A 204 -13.87 1.14 -2.04
N ALA A 205 -15.21 1.09 -2.08
CA ALA A 205 -16.04 1.67 -3.12
C ALA A 205 -17.01 2.71 -2.51
N PRO A 206 -16.58 3.97 -2.35
CA PRO A 206 -17.39 4.98 -1.66
C PRO A 206 -18.75 5.24 -2.33
N TYR A 207 -18.78 5.22 -3.65
CA TYR A 207 -19.97 5.61 -4.42
C TYR A 207 -20.85 4.42 -4.85
N GLY A 208 -20.63 3.23 -4.31
CA GLY A 208 -21.35 2.02 -4.71
C GLY A 208 -20.48 1.03 -5.46
N ALA A 209 -20.97 -0.20 -5.56
CA ALA A 209 -20.34 -1.24 -6.37
C ALA A 209 -21.38 -1.91 -7.28
N VAL A 210 -21.05 -1.99 -8.57
CA VAL A 210 -21.82 -2.69 -9.59
C VAL A 210 -20.92 -3.75 -10.22
N LEU A 211 -21.21 -5.00 -9.91
CA LEU A 211 -20.63 -6.16 -10.57
C LEU A 211 -21.62 -6.52 -11.68
N ASN A 212 -21.31 -6.26 -12.95
CA ASN A 212 -22.27 -6.49 -14.04
C ASN A 212 -22.53 -7.99 -14.26
N ASP A 213 -23.43 -8.29 -15.19
CA ASP A 213 -23.85 -9.66 -15.51
C ASP A 213 -22.68 -10.55 -15.94
N GLY A 214 -22.71 -11.81 -15.53
CA GLY A 214 -21.69 -12.81 -15.86
C GLY A 214 -20.31 -12.58 -15.23
N VAL A 215 -20.18 -11.64 -14.29
CA VAL A 215 -18.90 -11.39 -13.61
C VAL A 215 -18.47 -12.60 -12.80
N GLN A 216 -17.18 -12.94 -12.89
CA GLN A 216 -16.56 -14.00 -12.11
C GLN A 216 -15.50 -13.42 -11.19
N LEU A 217 -15.72 -13.45 -9.88
CA LEU A 217 -14.72 -13.06 -8.88
C LEU A 217 -14.19 -14.30 -8.18
N THR A 218 -12.88 -14.55 -8.26
CA THR A 218 -12.26 -15.74 -7.66
C THR A 218 -11.06 -15.39 -6.79
N GLY A 219 -11.17 -15.69 -5.50
CA GLY A 219 -10.11 -15.49 -4.51
C GLY A 219 -10.58 -14.57 -3.38
N PRO A 220 -9.83 -14.47 -2.27
CA PRO A 220 -10.25 -13.71 -1.10
C PRO A 220 -10.33 -12.23 -1.44
N MET A 221 -11.54 -11.75 -1.67
CA MET A 221 -11.83 -10.37 -2.01
C MET A 221 -12.83 -9.81 -1.01
N VAL A 222 -12.50 -8.67 -0.43
CA VAL A 222 -13.34 -7.97 0.52
C VAL A 222 -13.76 -6.66 -0.13
N ILE A 223 -15.03 -6.51 -0.46
CA ILE A 223 -15.59 -5.31 -1.10
C ILE A 223 -16.45 -4.58 -0.09
N PHE A 224 -15.96 -3.42 0.34
CA PHE A 224 -16.68 -2.47 1.17
C PHE A 224 -17.26 -1.38 0.29
N SER A 225 -18.57 -1.20 0.33
CA SER A 225 -19.27 -0.12 -0.35
C SER A 225 -20.01 0.74 0.66
N PHE A 226 -19.93 2.07 0.58
CA PHE A 226 -20.75 2.97 1.40
C PHE A 226 -22.14 3.21 0.81
N SER A 227 -22.33 2.85 -0.45
CA SER A 227 -23.62 2.84 -1.14
C SER A 227 -24.07 1.40 -1.47
N ASP A 228 -25.12 1.24 -2.24
CA ASP A 228 -25.64 -0.05 -2.66
C ASP A 228 -24.58 -0.91 -3.38
N ILE A 229 -24.68 -2.22 -3.18
CA ILE A 229 -23.95 -3.23 -3.97
C ILE A 229 -24.96 -3.92 -4.86
N VAL A 230 -24.71 -3.88 -6.17
CA VAL A 230 -25.51 -4.57 -7.19
C VAL A 230 -24.64 -5.61 -7.85
N VAL A 231 -25.07 -6.87 -7.78
CA VAL A 231 -24.46 -8.00 -8.48
C VAL A 231 -25.44 -8.38 -9.59
N GLY A 232 -24.97 -8.39 -10.83
CA GLY A 232 -25.74 -8.72 -12.02
C GLY A 232 -26.12 -10.20 -12.10
N GLN A 233 -26.86 -10.56 -13.13
CA GLN A 233 -27.33 -11.92 -13.38
C GLN A 233 -26.16 -12.85 -13.74
N GLY A 234 -26.26 -14.12 -13.35
CA GLY A 234 -25.25 -15.14 -13.69
C GLY A 234 -23.86 -14.87 -13.10
N ALA A 235 -23.75 -14.06 -12.04
CA ALA A 235 -22.47 -13.77 -11.42
C ALA A 235 -21.96 -14.97 -10.61
N VAL A 236 -20.65 -15.21 -10.65
CA VAL A 236 -19.98 -16.28 -9.89
C VAL A 236 -18.95 -15.66 -8.95
N LEU A 237 -19.28 -15.60 -7.67
CA LEU A 237 -18.45 -15.01 -6.63
C LEU A 237 -17.91 -16.12 -5.73
N LYS A 238 -16.60 -16.36 -5.75
CA LYS A 238 -15.92 -17.40 -4.96
C LYS A 238 -14.89 -16.78 -4.03
N LYS A 239 -15.09 -16.97 -2.73
CA LYS A 239 -14.32 -16.38 -1.62
C LYS A 239 -14.45 -14.85 -1.55
N VAL A 240 -15.66 -14.33 -1.75
CA VAL A 240 -15.91 -12.89 -1.72
C VAL A 240 -16.72 -12.48 -0.48
N LEU A 241 -16.27 -11.45 0.21
CA LEU A 241 -17.00 -10.77 1.27
C LEU A 241 -17.53 -9.46 0.71
N LEU A 242 -18.85 -9.31 0.67
CA LEU A 242 -19.55 -8.09 0.28
C LEU A 242 -20.12 -7.41 1.52
N PHE A 243 -19.76 -6.15 1.73
CA PHE A 243 -20.24 -5.35 2.85
C PHE A 243 -20.77 -4.00 2.39
N THR A 244 -21.98 -3.66 2.81
CA THR A 244 -22.57 -2.33 2.61
C THR A 244 -23.48 -1.93 3.76
N PRO A 245 -23.53 -0.65 4.18
CA PRO A 245 -24.55 -0.17 5.12
C PRO A 245 -25.91 0.06 4.45
N LYS A 246 -26.02 -0.12 3.12
CA LYS A 246 -27.25 0.09 2.35
C LYS A 246 -27.82 -1.26 1.90
N ARG A 247 -28.20 -1.39 0.64
CA ARG A 247 -28.82 -2.59 0.07
C ARG A 247 -27.78 -3.41 -0.69
N LEU A 248 -27.94 -4.73 -0.63
CA LEU A 248 -27.20 -5.67 -1.47
C LEU A 248 -28.22 -6.39 -2.35
N ILE A 249 -28.08 -6.24 -3.67
CA ILE A 249 -29.00 -6.82 -4.66
C ILE A 249 -28.19 -7.79 -5.52
N VAL A 250 -28.69 -9.02 -5.65
CA VAL A 250 -28.09 -10.07 -6.48
C VAL A 250 -29.08 -10.46 -7.56
N GLY A 251 -28.64 -10.44 -8.82
CA GLY A 251 -29.42 -10.86 -9.96
C GLY A 251 -29.59 -12.37 -10.05
N ASP A 252 -30.50 -12.79 -10.90
CA ASP A 252 -30.92 -14.18 -11.07
C ASP A 252 -29.77 -15.12 -11.47
N TYR A 253 -29.93 -16.40 -11.14
CA TYR A 253 -29.02 -17.49 -11.51
C TYR A 253 -27.55 -17.27 -11.10
N SER A 254 -27.32 -16.50 -10.04
CA SER A 254 -25.97 -16.23 -9.52
C SER A 254 -25.49 -17.33 -8.57
N GLN A 255 -24.17 -17.52 -8.46
CA GLN A 255 -23.52 -18.37 -7.47
C GLN A 255 -22.64 -17.53 -6.55
N ILE A 256 -22.92 -17.55 -5.26
CA ILE A 256 -22.15 -16.81 -4.25
C ILE A 256 -21.63 -17.79 -3.19
N ASP A 257 -20.35 -18.11 -3.27
CA ASP A 257 -19.58 -18.81 -2.25
C ASP A 257 -18.78 -17.75 -1.44
N GLY A 258 -19.35 -17.24 -0.35
CA GLY A 258 -18.78 -16.07 0.33
C GLY A 258 -19.55 -15.59 1.54
N ILE A 259 -19.43 -14.29 1.85
CA ILE A 259 -20.15 -13.63 2.94
C ILE A 259 -20.81 -12.37 2.41
N MET A 260 -22.08 -12.17 2.76
CA MET A 260 -22.83 -10.95 2.46
C MET A 260 -23.28 -10.29 3.75
N ALA A 261 -23.11 -8.97 3.83
CA ALA A 261 -23.55 -8.16 4.94
C ALA A 261 -24.11 -6.83 4.41
N ALA A 262 -25.37 -6.57 4.72
CA ALA A 262 -26.07 -5.36 4.30
C ALA A 262 -26.72 -4.67 5.51
N GLY A 263 -26.67 -3.34 5.54
CA GLY A 263 -27.28 -2.52 6.59
C GLY A 263 -28.79 -2.45 6.53
N ARG A 264 -29.37 -2.59 5.32
CA ARG A 264 -30.81 -2.48 5.07
C ARG A 264 -31.43 -3.81 4.68
N SER A 265 -31.10 -4.31 3.49
CA SER A 265 -31.72 -5.50 2.92
C SER A 265 -30.74 -6.25 2.01
N VAL A 266 -30.94 -7.55 1.92
CA VAL A 266 -30.30 -8.43 0.93
C VAL A 266 -31.41 -9.03 0.06
N THR A 267 -31.35 -8.77 -1.24
CA THR A 267 -32.30 -9.33 -2.22
C THR A 267 -31.55 -10.30 -3.11
N LEU A 268 -32.05 -11.54 -3.20
CA LEU A 268 -31.51 -12.57 -4.07
C LEU A 268 -32.48 -12.83 -5.21
N GLY A 269 -31.98 -12.79 -6.44
CA GLY A 269 -32.72 -13.14 -7.64
C GLY A 269 -33.05 -14.64 -7.70
N GLU A 270 -33.97 -14.99 -8.57
CA GLU A 270 -34.44 -16.36 -8.74
C GLU A 270 -33.30 -17.31 -9.13
N GLY A 271 -33.32 -18.54 -8.61
CA GLY A 271 -32.30 -19.54 -8.93
C GLY A 271 -30.89 -19.26 -8.36
N THR A 272 -30.72 -18.19 -7.58
CA THR A 272 -29.43 -17.85 -6.95
C THR A 272 -29.05 -18.88 -5.89
N ARG A 273 -27.79 -19.36 -5.95
CA ARG A 273 -27.20 -20.26 -4.97
C ARG A 273 -26.26 -19.49 -4.05
N TYR A 274 -26.51 -19.57 -2.75
CA TYR A 274 -25.64 -18.98 -1.73
C TYR A 274 -25.06 -20.07 -0.81
N ARG A 275 -23.74 -20.06 -0.67
CA ARG A 275 -23.01 -20.85 0.31
C ARG A 275 -22.13 -19.93 1.13
N ARG A 276 -22.30 -19.99 2.45
CA ARG A 276 -21.48 -19.23 3.39
C ARG A 276 -20.07 -19.80 3.47
N ASP A 277 -19.05 -18.94 3.36
CA ASP A 277 -17.63 -19.29 3.55
C ASP A 277 -17.04 -18.53 4.74
N GLU A 278 -16.93 -19.19 5.90
CA GLU A 278 -16.44 -18.60 7.14
C GLU A 278 -14.95 -18.29 7.14
N SER A 279 -14.18 -18.82 6.18
CA SER A 279 -12.74 -18.51 6.08
C SER A 279 -12.50 -17.01 5.86
N LEU A 280 -13.49 -16.31 5.29
CA LEU A 280 -13.48 -14.85 5.06
C LEU A 280 -13.69 -14.01 6.31
N LEU A 281 -14.01 -14.62 7.46
CA LEU A 281 -14.10 -13.93 8.76
C LEU A 281 -12.74 -13.78 9.46
N THR A 282 -11.68 -14.32 8.86
CA THR A 282 -10.32 -14.08 9.31
C THR A 282 -9.85 -12.67 8.91
N PRO A 283 -9.02 -12.00 9.73
CA PRO A 283 -8.52 -10.66 9.38
C PRO A 283 -7.79 -10.65 8.03
N TYR A 284 -8.17 -9.70 7.18
CA TYR A 284 -7.52 -9.48 5.90
C TYR A 284 -6.26 -8.62 6.09
N ARG A 285 -5.11 -9.12 5.65
CA ARG A 285 -3.83 -8.39 5.71
C ARG A 285 -3.36 -7.99 4.32
N THR A 286 -3.03 -6.70 4.15
CA THR A 286 -2.46 -6.17 2.90
C THR A 286 -0.94 -6.33 2.89
N PRO A 287 -0.30 -6.36 1.70
CA PRO A 287 1.11 -6.05 1.54
C PRO A 287 1.44 -4.62 2.01
N TYR A 288 2.73 -4.29 2.11
CA TYR A 288 3.17 -2.92 2.37
C TYR A 288 2.95 -2.00 1.15
N ILE A 289 2.50 -0.79 1.43
CA ILE A 289 2.34 0.32 0.51
C ILE A 289 3.41 1.36 0.86
N PHE A 290 4.23 1.73 -0.12
CA PHE A 290 5.44 2.56 0.04
C PHE A 290 5.19 4.02 -0.35
#